data_AF-A0A401T8W0-F1
#
_entry.id   AF-A0A401T8W0-F1
#
_cell.length_a   1.000
_cell.length_b   1.000
_cell.length_c   1.000
_cell.angle_alpha   90.00
_cell.angle_beta   90.00
_cell.angle_gamma   90.00
#
_symmetry.space_group_name_H-M   'P 1'
#
loop_
_entity.id
_entity.type
_entity.pdbx_description
1 polymer ?
#
loop_
_entity_poly.entity_id
_entity_poly.type
_entity_poly.pdbx_seq_one_letter_code
_entity_poly.pdbx_strand_id
1 'polypeptide(L)'
;MSQRGDLSVSQRGDLLVPQRRDLSVSQHGDLSVPQHGDLSVSHHGDLSVPQRRDLSVSQRHDLSVSQHGDLSVPHHGDLSVPHHGDLSVPQRRDLSVSQRGDLSVPQRRDLSVSQHGDLSVPHHGDLLVS
;
A
#
# COMPACT_ATOMS: atom_id res chain seq x y z
N MET A 1 2.34 -24.10 7.09
CA MET A 1 1.31 -24.87 6.37
C MET A 1 0.89 -24.08 5.14
N SER A 2 1.08 -24.60 3.93
CA SER A 2 0.66 -23.90 2.71
C SER A 2 -0.81 -24.27 2.44
N GLN A 3 -1.73 -23.43 2.91
CA GLN A 3 -3.17 -23.66 2.79
C GLN A 3 -3.62 -23.37 1.36
N ARG A 4 -4.50 -24.22 0.81
CA ARG A 4 -4.91 -24.28 -0.60
C ARG A 4 -6.25 -23.56 -0.89
N GLY A 5 -6.58 -22.50 -0.18
CA GLY A 5 -7.81 -21.73 -0.40
C GLY A 5 -7.67 -20.28 0.02
N ASP A 6 -8.56 -19.44 -0.50
CA ASP A 6 -8.67 -18.02 -0.17
C ASP A 6 -8.90 -17.90 1.34
N LEU A 7 -8.08 -17.09 2.02
CA LEU A 7 -8.16 -16.93 3.46
C LEU A 7 -8.82 -15.59 3.81
N SER A 8 -9.77 -15.62 4.75
CA SER A 8 -10.30 -14.42 5.38
C SER A 8 -9.92 -14.43 6.86
N VAL A 9 -9.27 -13.37 7.34
CA VAL A 9 -8.81 -13.24 8.73
C VAL A 9 -9.38 -11.98 9.37
N SER A 10 -9.91 -12.10 10.58
CA SER A 10 -10.26 -10.95 11.40
C SER A 10 -9.81 -11.14 12.84
N GLN A 11 -8.91 -10.28 13.32
CA GLN A 11 -8.30 -10.39 14.65
C GLN A 11 -7.93 -9.00 15.21
N ARG A 12 -7.56 -8.97 16.49
CA ARG A 12 -6.98 -7.81 17.17
C ARG A 12 -5.59 -8.19 17.69
N GLY A 13 -4.61 -7.31 17.52
CA GLY A 13 -3.20 -7.56 17.84
C GLY A 13 -2.36 -7.94 16.63
N ASP A 14 -1.13 -8.36 16.88
CA ASP A 14 -0.12 -8.50 15.83
C ASP A 14 -0.31 -9.79 15.02
N LEU A 15 -0.18 -9.70 13.70
CA LEU A 15 -0.33 -10.85 12.80
C LEU A 15 0.77 -10.91 11.73
N LEU A 16 1.30 -12.12 11.55
CA LEU A 16 2.25 -12.47 10.50
C LEU A 16 1.68 -13.61 9.64
N VAL A 17 1.36 -13.32 8.37
CA VAL A 17 0.77 -14.29 7.45
C VAL A 17 1.51 -14.31 6.11
N PRO A 18 2.49 -15.22 5.92
CA PRO A 18 3.06 -15.46 4.60
C PRO A 18 2.10 -16.31 3.76
N GLN A 19 1.71 -15.81 2.57
CA GLN A 19 0.80 -16.52 1.66
C GLN A 19 1.22 -16.46 0.18
N ARG A 20 0.68 -17.41 -0.59
CA ARG A 20 0.98 -17.59 -2.03
C ARG A 20 -0.25 -17.45 -2.94
N ARG A 21 -1.37 -16.99 -2.40
CA ARG A 21 -2.68 -16.83 -3.05
C ARG A 21 -3.44 -15.67 -2.40
N ASP A 22 -4.71 -15.51 -2.73
CA ASP A 22 -5.49 -14.34 -2.38
C ASP A 22 -5.90 -14.34 -0.91
N LEU A 23 -5.85 -13.15 -0.31
CA LEU A 23 -6.02 -12.96 1.14
C LEU A 23 -6.86 -11.70 1.39
N SER A 24 -7.85 -11.84 2.28
CA SER A 24 -8.65 -10.73 2.80
C SER A 24 -8.43 -10.60 4.31
N VAL A 25 -8.04 -9.42 4.78
CA VAL A 25 -7.77 -9.17 6.20
C VAL A 25 -8.54 -7.95 6.71
N SER A 26 -9.16 -8.09 7.88
CA SER A 26 -9.68 -6.95 8.65
C SER A 26 -9.08 -6.95 10.05
N GLN A 27 -8.23 -5.96 10.35
CA GLN A 27 -7.44 -5.96 11.57
C GLN A 27 -7.27 -4.61 12.26
N HIS A 28 -6.90 -4.71 13.53
CA HIS A 28 -6.56 -3.59 14.40
C HIS A 28 -5.31 -3.98 15.21
N GLY A 29 -4.19 -3.29 15.02
CA GLY A 29 -2.86 -3.65 15.55
C GLY A 29 -1.77 -3.55 14.49
N ASP A 30 -0.63 -4.24 14.65
CA ASP A 30 0.43 -4.25 13.64
C ASP A 30 0.31 -5.49 12.74
N LEU A 31 0.41 -5.32 11.42
CA LEU A 31 0.23 -6.42 10.46
C LEU A 31 1.41 -6.47 9.49
N SER A 32 1.98 -7.67 9.29
CA SER A 32 2.93 -7.89 8.20
C SER A 32 2.64 -9.15 7.40
N VAL A 33 2.57 -8.97 6.08
CA VAL A 33 2.06 -9.98 5.13
C VAL A 33 2.97 -10.05 3.90
N PRO A 34 3.95 -10.95 3.88
CA PRO A 34 4.68 -11.27 2.65
C PRO A 34 3.79 -12.14 1.73
N GLN A 35 3.41 -11.64 0.56
CA GLN A 35 2.45 -12.33 -0.31
C GLN A 35 2.85 -12.45 -1.79
N HIS A 36 2.52 -13.60 -2.38
CA HIS A 36 2.58 -13.86 -3.82
C HIS A 36 1.18 -14.14 -4.39
N GLY A 37 0.29 -13.15 -4.42
CA GLY A 37 -1.12 -13.25 -4.83
C GLY A 37 -1.80 -11.89 -4.65
N ASP A 38 -3.12 -11.82 -4.74
CA ASP A 38 -3.87 -10.56 -4.61
C ASP A 38 -4.30 -10.34 -3.14
N LEU A 39 -4.19 -9.12 -2.64
CA LEU A 39 -4.38 -8.83 -1.23
C LEU A 39 -5.39 -7.69 -1.05
N SER A 40 -6.43 -7.94 -0.25
CA SER A 40 -7.35 -6.91 0.21
C SER A 40 -7.28 -6.75 1.72
N VAL A 41 -7.00 -5.53 2.19
CA VAL A 41 -6.83 -5.26 3.62
C VAL A 41 -7.65 -4.04 4.05
N SER A 42 -8.39 -4.18 5.14
CA SER A 42 -8.94 -3.06 5.91
C SER A 42 -8.28 -3.04 7.28
N HIS A 43 -7.38 -2.07 7.51
CA HIS A 43 -6.50 -2.08 8.68
C HIS A 43 -6.49 -0.76 9.47
N HIS A 44 -6.40 -0.90 10.78
CA HIS A 44 -6.24 0.21 11.71
C HIS A 44 -5.02 -0.03 12.61
N GLY A 45 -3.89 0.57 12.23
CA GLY A 45 -2.58 0.43 12.86
C GLY A 45 -1.49 0.43 11.80
N ASP A 46 -0.29 -0.06 12.13
CA ASP A 46 0.84 -0.06 11.19
C ASP A 46 0.80 -1.32 10.31
N LEU A 47 1.14 -1.16 9.02
CA LEU A 47 1.07 -2.23 8.04
C LEU A 47 2.34 -2.28 7.18
N SER A 48 2.94 -3.48 7.09
CA SER A 48 4.12 -3.72 6.24
C SER A 48 3.90 -4.90 5.29
N VAL A 49 3.89 -4.63 3.97
CA VAL A 49 3.54 -5.63 2.95
C VAL A 49 4.56 -5.66 1.81
N PRO A 50 5.36 -6.73 1.70
CA PRO A 50 6.05 -7.09 0.48
C PRO A 50 5.15 -7.95 -0.42
N GLN A 51 4.83 -7.47 -1.64
CA GLN A 51 3.91 -8.16 -2.55
C GLN A 51 4.36 -8.16 -4.02
N ARG A 52 3.87 -9.15 -4.79
CA ARG A 52 4.25 -9.38 -6.20
C ARG A 52 3.10 -9.31 -7.22
N ARG A 53 1.89 -8.95 -6.80
CA ARG A 53 0.72 -8.74 -7.66
C ARG A 53 -0.09 -7.56 -7.12
N ASP A 54 -1.41 -7.68 -7.03
CA ASP A 54 -2.30 -6.53 -6.84
C ASP A 54 -2.70 -6.36 -5.39
N LEU A 55 -2.61 -5.13 -4.91
CA LEU A 55 -2.83 -4.78 -3.51
C LEU A 55 -3.88 -3.68 -3.42
N SER A 56 -4.94 -3.96 -2.66
CA SER A 56 -5.96 -2.99 -2.29
C SER A 56 -6.01 -2.85 -0.77
N VAL A 57 -5.70 -1.65 -0.27
CA VAL A 57 -5.64 -1.40 1.18
C VAL A 57 -6.46 -0.17 1.53
N SER A 58 -7.28 -0.27 2.56
CA SER A 58 -7.85 0.88 3.26
C SER A 58 -7.24 0.99 4.65
N GLN A 59 -6.53 2.07 4.94
CA GLN A 59 -5.79 2.23 6.19
C GLN A 59 -5.88 3.66 6.77
N ARG A 60 -5.73 3.77 8.09
CA ARG A 60 -5.80 5.03 8.84
C ARG A 60 -4.56 5.44 9.65
N HIS A 61 -3.37 4.88 9.41
CA HIS A 61 -2.11 5.25 10.09
C HIS A 61 -0.91 5.08 9.15
N ASP A 62 0.17 4.37 9.51
CA ASP A 62 1.40 4.36 8.72
C ASP A 62 1.53 3.09 7.86
N LEU A 63 1.78 3.27 6.57
CA LEU A 63 1.87 2.20 5.59
C LEU A 63 3.27 2.12 4.97
N SER A 64 3.86 0.92 5.00
CA SER A 64 5.04 0.62 4.21
C SER A 64 4.77 -0.55 3.28
N VAL A 65 4.88 -0.32 1.98
CA VAL A 65 4.61 -1.35 0.96
C VAL A 65 5.78 -1.42 0.02
N SER A 66 6.21 -2.63 -0.33
CA SER A 66 7.09 -2.85 -1.48
C SER A 66 6.41 -3.79 -2.44
N GLN A 67 6.10 -3.32 -3.64
CA GLN A 67 5.25 -4.04 -4.56
C GLN A 67 5.78 -4.06 -6.00
N HIS A 68 5.52 -5.19 -6.67
CA HIS A 68 5.52 -5.32 -8.12
C HIS A 68 4.09 -5.67 -8.59
N GLY A 69 3.38 -4.78 -9.27
CA GLY A 69 1.97 -4.94 -9.68
C GLY A 69 1.16 -3.66 -9.52
N ASP A 70 -0.16 -3.74 -9.41
CA ASP A 70 -1.02 -2.55 -9.28
C ASP A 70 -1.41 -2.27 -7.82
N LEU A 71 -1.21 -1.03 -7.37
CA LEU A 71 -1.49 -0.61 -5.99
C LEU A 71 -2.59 0.44 -5.94
N SER A 72 -3.64 0.17 -5.17
CA SER A 72 -4.69 1.14 -4.87
C SER A 72 -4.90 1.30 -3.36
N VAL A 73 -4.60 2.50 -2.84
CA VAL A 73 -4.70 2.77 -1.39
C VAL A 73 -5.37 4.11 -1.09
N PRO A 74 -6.62 4.10 -0.61
CA PRO A 74 -7.16 5.23 0.14
C PRO A 74 -6.48 5.31 1.51
N HIS A 75 -5.58 6.29 1.69
CA HIS A 75 -4.74 6.38 2.88
C HIS A 75 -4.96 7.64 3.72
N HIS A 76 -4.96 7.46 5.04
CA HIS A 76 -5.05 8.53 6.02
C HIS A 76 -3.91 8.46 7.04
N GLY A 77 -2.69 8.77 6.59
CA GLY A 77 -1.49 8.82 7.41
C GLY A 77 -0.26 8.95 6.52
N ASP A 78 0.87 8.44 6.97
CA ASP A 78 2.13 8.52 6.22
C ASP A 78 2.31 7.24 5.40
N LEU A 79 2.82 7.38 4.17
CA LEU A 79 2.95 6.28 3.22
C LEU A 79 4.33 6.32 2.55
N SER A 80 5.01 5.17 2.57
CA SER A 80 6.29 4.96 1.90
C SER A 80 6.22 3.74 0.99
N VAL A 81 6.46 3.94 -0.32
CA VAL A 81 6.33 2.88 -1.33
C VAL A 81 7.47 2.88 -2.35
N PRO A 82 8.30 1.83 -2.36
CA PRO A 82 9.04 1.42 -3.54
C PRO A 82 8.13 0.54 -4.42
N HIS A 83 7.74 1.06 -5.60
CA HIS A 83 6.74 0.45 -6.47
C HIS A 83 7.21 0.21 -7.91
N HIS A 84 6.75 -0.89 -8.50
CA HIS A 84 6.94 -1.19 -9.91
C HIS A 84 5.60 -1.62 -10.53
N GLY A 85 5.00 -0.75 -11.35
CA GLY A 85 3.64 -0.91 -11.88
C GLY A 85 2.84 0.38 -11.71
N ASP A 86 1.52 0.29 -11.72
CA ASP A 86 0.63 1.46 -11.60
C ASP A 86 0.27 1.70 -10.13
N LEU A 87 0.23 2.98 -9.74
CA LEU A 87 -0.01 3.41 -8.36
C LEU A 87 -1.09 4.47 -8.31
N SER A 88 -2.17 4.18 -7.58
CA SER A 88 -3.24 5.14 -7.29
C SER A 88 -3.44 5.31 -5.78
N VAL A 89 -3.13 6.51 -5.27
CA VAL A 89 -3.22 6.79 -3.83
C VAL A 89 -3.87 8.14 -3.58
N PRO A 90 -5.15 8.17 -3.21
CA PRO A 90 -5.74 9.34 -2.58
C PRO A 90 -5.22 9.47 -1.15
N GLN A 91 -4.42 10.52 -0.87
CA GLN A 91 -3.80 10.69 0.44
C GLN A 91 -4.02 12.08 1.05
N ARG A 92 -4.06 12.15 2.39
CA ARG A 92 -4.27 13.40 3.13
C ARG A 92 -3.04 13.97 3.83
N ARG A 93 -2.00 13.18 4.08
CA ARG A 93 -0.76 13.60 4.74
C ARG A 93 0.43 13.38 3.83
N ASP A 94 1.47 12.66 4.26
CA ASP A 94 2.81 12.74 3.68
C ASP A 94 3.13 11.48 2.90
N LEU A 95 3.58 11.65 1.66
CA LEU A 95 3.80 10.56 0.71
C LEU A 95 5.24 10.57 0.21
N SER A 96 5.92 9.45 0.39
CA SER A 96 7.22 9.18 -0.23
C SER A 96 7.11 7.99 -1.18
N VAL A 97 7.35 8.20 -2.47
CA VAL A 97 7.26 7.16 -3.49
C VAL A 97 8.54 7.11 -4.32
N SER A 98 9.01 5.88 -4.56
CA SER A 98 9.98 5.57 -5.61
C SER A 98 9.34 4.60 -6.59
N GLN A 99 9.00 5.07 -7.80
CA GLN A 99 8.20 4.30 -8.74
C GLN A 99 8.84 4.15 -10.13
N ARG A 100 8.58 3.00 -10.77
CA ARG A 100 8.65 2.86 -12.23
C ARG A 100 7.27 2.43 -12.77
N GLY A 101 6.64 3.26 -13.58
CA GLY A 101 5.25 3.12 -14.04
C GLY A 101 4.43 4.39 -13.80
N ASP A 102 3.11 4.29 -13.93
CA ASP A 102 2.22 5.45 -13.89
C ASP A 102 1.73 5.78 -12.47
N LEU A 103 1.82 7.06 -12.09
CA LEU A 103 1.47 7.54 -10.75
C LEU A 103 0.28 8.50 -10.80
N SER A 104 -0.78 8.18 -10.06
CA SER A 104 -1.92 9.07 -9.81
C SER A 104 -2.16 9.30 -8.32
N VAL A 105 -1.90 10.52 -7.85
CA VAL A 105 -2.04 10.87 -6.42
C VAL A 105 -2.74 12.20 -6.26
N PRO A 106 -4.01 12.19 -5.83
CA PRO A 106 -4.64 13.37 -5.24
C PRO A 106 -4.13 13.56 -3.80
N GLN A 107 -3.41 14.66 -3.52
CA GLN A 107 -2.80 14.91 -2.21
C GLN A 107 -3.03 16.32 -1.65
N ARG A 108 -3.00 16.42 -0.31
CA ARG A 108 -3.28 17.64 0.46
C ARG A 108 -2.12 18.21 1.30
N ARG A 109 -0.94 17.59 1.30
CA ARG A 109 0.23 18.02 2.10
C ARG A 109 1.55 17.85 1.36
N ASP A 110 2.40 16.91 1.75
CA ASP A 110 3.80 16.89 1.30
C ASP A 110 4.09 15.65 0.44
N LEU A 111 4.51 15.87 -0.79
CA LEU A 111 4.77 14.82 -1.77
C LEU A 111 6.25 14.79 -2.15
N SER A 112 6.92 13.66 -1.90
CA SER A 112 8.26 13.37 -2.37
C SER A 112 8.22 12.19 -3.33
N VAL A 113 8.56 12.41 -4.60
CA VAL A 113 8.50 11.37 -5.64
C VAL A 113 9.84 11.27 -6.37
N SER A 114 10.32 10.05 -6.53
CA SER A 114 11.26 9.70 -7.59
C SER A 114 10.61 8.73 -8.55
N GLN A 115 10.48 9.14 -9.81
CA GLN A 115 9.65 8.41 -10.78
C GLN A 115 10.29 8.27 -12.14
N HIS A 116 10.00 7.14 -12.77
CA HIS A 116 10.22 6.90 -14.19
C HIS A 116 8.91 6.42 -14.82
N GLY A 117 8.12 7.35 -15.37
CA GLY A 117 6.80 7.12 -15.96
C GLY A 117 5.95 8.41 -15.98
N ASP A 118 4.65 8.28 -16.24
CA ASP A 118 3.73 9.41 -16.25
C ASP A 118 3.25 9.78 -14.83
N LEU A 119 3.10 11.08 -14.57
CA LEU A 119 2.66 11.62 -13.29
C LEU A 119 1.42 12.49 -13.43
N SER A 120 0.38 12.16 -12.66
CA SER A 120 -0.82 12.97 -12.53
C SER A 120 -1.11 13.27 -11.06
N VAL A 121 -0.89 14.52 -10.63
CA VAL A 121 -1.05 14.93 -9.23
C VAL A 121 -1.80 16.26 -9.14
N PRO A 122 -3.07 16.25 -8.75
CA PRO A 122 -3.71 17.41 -8.15
C PRO A 122 -3.21 17.55 -6.69
N HIS A 123 -2.30 18.50 -6.46
CA HIS A 123 -1.61 18.72 -5.18
C HIS A 123 -1.98 20.03 -4.49
N HIS A 124 -2.02 20.02 -3.17
CA HIS A 124 -2.08 21.22 -2.33
C HIS A 124 -1.04 21.13 -1.20
N GLY A 125 0.18 21.60 -1.45
CA GLY A 125 1.27 21.65 -0.47
C GLY A 125 2.64 21.60 -1.16
N ASP A 126 3.67 21.09 -0.48
CA ASP A 126 5.03 21.06 -1.03
C ASP A 126 5.22 19.82 -1.92
N LEU A 127 5.82 20.01 -3.10
CA LEU A 127 6.09 18.95 -4.08
C LEU A 127 7.59 18.91 -4.42
N LEU A 128 8.21 17.78 -4.14
CA LEU A 128 9.59 17.47 -4.54
C LEU A 128 9.56 16.29 -5.52
N VAL A 129 10.02 16.53 -6.74
CA VAL A 129 10.16 15.50 -7.79
C VAL A 129 11.63 15.39 -8.20
N SER A 130 12.14 14.16 -8.24
CA SER A 130 13.54 13.82 -8.55
C SER A 130 13.65 12.77 -9.63
#